data_AF-A0A7J4IX16-F1
#
_entry.id   AF-A0A7J4IX16-F1
#
_cell.length_a   1.000
_cell.length_b   1.000
_cell.length_c   1.000
_cell.angle_alpha   90.00
_cell.angle_beta   90.00
_cell.angle_gamma   90.00
#
_symmetry.space_group_name_H-M   'P 1'
#
loop_
_entity.id
_entity.type
_entity.pdbx_description
1 polymer ?
#
loop_
_entity_poly.entity_id
_entity_poly.type
_entity_poly.pdbx_seq_one_letter_code
_entity_poly.pdbx_strand_id
1 'polypeptide(L)'
;MSTFFEFVGNLLSLNFGWVVNFLLSNLFWLFALSLLVHILFGGKMFFRALIFLTFALWLWNDFGELSGVGFVGAQIISVYYISKIAILTFVENTPSLKNHLLVISTVTGLVSLVLANIFL
;
A
#
# COMPACT_ATOMS: atom_id res chain seq x y z
N MET A 1 -2.92 11.95 -14.68
CA MET A 1 -3.21 10.93 -15.72
C MET A 1 -2.74 9.62 -15.14
N SER A 2 -3.61 8.61 -15.07
CA SER A 2 -3.36 7.38 -14.29
C SER A 2 -2.02 6.75 -14.69
N THR A 3 -1.17 6.33 -13.75
CA THR A 3 0.14 5.74 -14.06
C THR A 3 0.00 4.48 -14.93
N PHE A 4 -1.09 3.73 -14.74
CA PHE A 4 -1.41 2.57 -15.57
C PHE A 4 -1.63 2.93 -17.05
N PHE A 5 -2.55 3.85 -17.35
CA PHE A 5 -2.84 4.26 -18.73
C PHE A 5 -1.64 4.94 -19.41
N GLU A 6 -0.81 5.66 -18.66
CA GLU A 6 0.43 6.25 -19.21
C GLU A 6 1.45 5.18 -19.60
N PHE A 7 1.61 4.13 -18.77
CA PHE A 7 2.48 3.01 -19.10
C PHE A 7 1.99 2.24 -20.32
N VAL A 8 0.69 1.90 -20.38
CA VAL A 8 0.10 1.20 -21.52
C VAL A 8 0.19 2.04 -22.80
N GLY A 9 -0.08 3.34 -22.72
CA GLY A 9 0.01 4.26 -23.85
C GLY A 9 1.42 4.35 -24.43
N ASN A 10 2.44 4.46 -23.58
CA ASN A 10 3.84 4.47 -24.02
C ASN A 10 4.34 3.11 -24.53
N LEU A 11 3.79 2.00 -24.02
CA LEU A 11 4.08 0.67 -24.53
C LEU A 11 3.50 0.48 -25.94
N LEU A 12 2.25 0.88 -26.16
CA LEU A 12 1.56 0.78 -27.45
C LEU A 12 2.16 1.72 -28.51
N SER A 13 2.70 2.87 -28.10
CA SER A 13 3.40 3.80 -28.98
C SER A 13 4.87 3.42 -29.24
N LEU A 14 5.33 2.28 -28.71
CA LEU A 14 6.70 1.77 -28.83
C LEU A 14 7.76 2.77 -28.33
N ASN A 15 7.40 3.62 -27.36
CA ASN A 15 8.30 4.60 -26.77
C ASN A 15 9.21 3.96 -25.72
N PHE A 16 10.14 3.12 -26.18
CA PHE A 16 11.07 2.39 -25.31
C PHE A 16 11.97 3.32 -24.49
N GLY A 17 12.29 4.52 -25.00
CA GLY A 17 13.06 5.52 -24.27
C GLY A 17 12.37 5.97 -22.99
N TRP A 18 11.06 6.24 -23.06
CA TRP A 18 10.27 6.55 -21.89
C TRP A 18 10.15 5.36 -20.93
N VAL A 19 9.90 4.15 -21.45
CA VAL A 19 9.75 2.93 -20.61
C VAL A 19 11.02 2.65 -19.81
N VAL A 20 12.19 2.77 -20.44
CA VAL A 20 13.48 2.58 -19.75
C VAL A 20 13.68 3.66 -18.69
N ASN A 21 13.42 4.93 -19.01
CA ASN A 21 13.53 6.02 -18.05
C ASN A 21 12.56 5.84 -16.86
N PHE A 22 11.33 5.40 -17.14
CA PHE A 22 10.34 5.09 -16.12
C PHE A 22 10.80 3.98 -15.18
N LEU A 23 11.36 2.89 -15.71
CA LEU A 23 11.92 1.81 -14.89
C LEU A 23 13.10 2.27 -14.04
N LEU A 24 14.03 3.03 -14.64
CA LEU A 24 15.21 3.56 -13.93
C LEU A 24 14.80 4.54 -12.81
N SER A 25 13.81 5.40 -13.08
CA SER A 25 13.28 6.36 -12.10
C SER A 25 12.51 5.69 -10.96
N ASN A 26 12.09 4.43 -11.13
CA ASN A 26 11.30 3.68 -10.15
C ASN A 26 12.03 2.42 -9.63
N LEU A 27 13.36 2.36 -9.75
CA LEU A 27 14.16 1.22 -9.29
C LEU A 27 13.89 0.86 -7.82
N PHE A 28 13.77 1.86 -6.94
CA PHE A 28 13.44 1.64 -5.54
C PHE A 28 12.15 0.83 -5.38
N TRP A 29 11.08 1.21 -6.08
CA TRP A 29 9.80 0.53 -6.02
C TRP A 29 9.85 -0.87 -6.61
N LEU A 30 10.60 -1.05 -7.71
CA LEU A 30 10.80 -2.37 -8.31
C LEU A 30 11.50 -3.33 -7.34
N PHE A 31 12.53 -2.86 -6.62
CA PHE A 31 13.18 -3.64 -5.57
C PHE A 31 12.26 -3.87 -4.36
N ALA A 32 11.56 -2.86 -3.87
CA ALA A 32 10.64 -2.99 -2.74
C ALA A 32 9.51 -4.00 -3.03
N LEU A 33 8.90 -3.95 -4.22
CA LEU A 33 7.85 -4.86 -4.64
C LEU A 33 8.38 -6.29 -4.86
N SER A 34 9.58 -6.41 -5.41
CA SER A 34 10.24 -7.71 -5.55
C SER A 34 10.47 -8.40 -4.19
N LEU A 35 10.93 -7.66 -3.19
CA LEU A 35 11.11 -8.15 -1.83
C LEU A 35 9.77 -8.56 -1.20
N LEU A 36 8.76 -7.71 -1.36
CA LEU A 36 7.41 -7.96 -0.86
C LEU A 36 6.80 -9.24 -1.45
N VAL A 37 6.92 -9.44 -2.75
CA VAL A 37 6.46 -10.68 -3.43
C VAL A 37 7.25 -11.90 -2.94
N HIS A 38 8.56 -11.75 -2.73
CA HIS A 38 9.38 -12.84 -2.20
C HIS A 38 8.92 -13.28 -0.80
N ILE A 39 8.63 -12.31 0.08
CA ILE A 39 8.12 -12.56 1.44
C ILE A 39 6.72 -13.19 1.40
N LEU A 40 5.80 -12.65 0.59
CA LEU A 40 4.40 -13.07 0.58
C LEU A 40 4.19 -14.43 -0.12
N PHE A 41 4.92 -14.71 -1.19
CA PHE A 41 4.73 -15.90 -2.02
C PHE A 41 5.85 -16.94 -1.86
N GLY A 42 6.81 -16.71 -0.95
CA GLY A 42 7.93 -17.62 -0.72
C GLY A 42 8.73 -17.93 -1.97
N GLY A 43 8.86 -16.96 -2.88
CA GLY A 43 9.54 -17.10 -4.18
C GLY A 43 8.77 -17.89 -5.25
N LYS A 44 7.62 -18.50 -4.95
CA LYS A 44 6.81 -19.20 -5.95
C LYS A 44 6.09 -18.20 -6.85
N MET A 45 6.07 -18.48 -8.16
CA MET A 45 5.39 -17.64 -9.16
C MET A 45 5.83 -16.17 -9.16
N PHE A 46 7.08 -15.91 -8.75
CA PHE A 46 7.62 -14.57 -8.51
C PHE A 46 7.31 -13.55 -9.62
N PHE A 47 7.65 -13.87 -10.88
CA PHE A 47 7.41 -12.96 -11.99
C PHE A 47 5.91 -12.67 -12.22
N ARG A 48 5.05 -13.68 -12.11
CA ARG A 48 3.60 -13.51 -12.26
C ARG A 48 3.03 -12.66 -11.13
N ALA A 49 3.44 -12.95 -9.89
CA ALA A 49 3.01 -12.22 -8.71
C ALA A 49 3.54 -10.78 -8.70
N LEU A 50 4.77 -10.53 -9.14
CA LEU A 50 5.36 -9.20 -9.25
C LEU A 50 4.61 -8.32 -10.25
N ILE A 51 4.35 -8.84 -11.46
CA ILE A 51 3.58 -8.13 -12.47
C ILE A 51 2.17 -7.84 -11.95
N PHE A 52 1.49 -8.88 -11.44
CA PHE A 52 0.11 -8.73 -10.93
C PHE A 52 0.02 -7.70 -9.79
N LEU A 53 0.93 -7.77 -8.83
CA LEU A 53 0.91 -6.89 -7.65
C LEU A 53 1.27 -5.44 -8.02
N THR A 54 2.20 -5.24 -8.95
CA THR A 54 2.53 -3.91 -9.49
C THR A 54 1.31 -3.29 -10.17
N PHE A 55 0.64 -4.03 -11.05
CA PHE A 55 -0.56 -3.55 -11.74
C PHE A 55 -1.74 -3.34 -10.77
N ALA A 56 -1.92 -4.23 -9.80
CA ALA A 56 -2.96 -4.11 -8.78
C ALA A 56 -2.77 -2.83 -7.94
N LEU A 57 -1.53 -2.49 -7.57
CA LEU A 57 -1.23 -1.26 -6.83
C LEU A 57 -1.46 0.00 -7.65
N TRP A 58 -1.05 0.01 -8.92
CA TRP A 58 -1.34 1.14 -9.81
C TRP A 58 -2.84 1.34 -9.98
N LEU A 59 -3.57 0.26 -10.24
CA LEU A 59 -5.01 0.30 -10.42
C LEU A 59 -5.72 0.71 -9.12
N TRP A 60 -5.22 0.27 -7.96
CA TRP A 60 -5.73 0.69 -6.66
C TRP A 60 -5.53 2.19 -6.39
N ASN A 61 -4.35 2.72 -6.72
CA ASN A 61 -4.01 4.13 -6.60
C ASN A 61 -4.88 4.99 -7.55
N ASP A 62 -4.95 4.57 -8.81
CA ASP A 62 -5.75 5.24 -9.84
C ASP A 62 -7.25 5.17 -9.53
N PHE A 63 -7.72 4.10 -8.87
CA PHE A 63 -9.11 4.01 -8.39
C PHE A 63 -9.41 5.07 -7.35
N GLY A 64 -8.46 5.39 -6.46
CA GLY A 64 -8.60 6.47 -5.48
C GLY A 64 -8.75 7.85 -6.14
N GLU A 65 -7.97 8.12 -7.18
CA GLU A 65 -8.07 9.37 -7.95
C GLU A 65 -9.38 9.45 -8.77
N LEU A 66 -9.81 8.35 -9.38
CA LEU A 66 -11.00 8.30 -10.26
C LEU A 66 -12.33 8.29 -9.51
N SER A 67 -12.38 7.71 -8.31
CA SER A 67 -13.61 7.58 -7.51
C SER A 67 -13.91 8.79 -6.61
N GLY A 68 -12.97 9.75 -6.53
CA GLY A 68 -13.11 10.97 -5.74
C GLY A 68 -12.82 10.79 -4.24
N VAL A 69 -12.76 11.92 -3.53
CA VAL A 69 -12.30 12.06 -2.13
C VAL A 69 -13.03 11.12 -1.14
N GLY A 70 -14.29 10.76 -1.42
CA GLY A 70 -15.08 9.86 -0.57
C GLY A 70 -14.54 8.43 -0.52
N PHE A 71 -14.02 7.91 -1.64
CA PHE A 71 -13.48 6.55 -1.68
C PHE A 71 -12.04 6.48 -1.19
N VAL A 72 -11.24 7.53 -1.33
CA VAL A 72 -9.92 7.64 -0.68
C VAL A 72 -10.07 7.57 0.84
N GLY A 73 -11.07 8.26 1.40
CA GLY A 73 -11.42 8.13 2.82
C GLY A 73 -11.81 6.70 3.19
N ALA A 74 -12.66 6.05 2.38
CA ALA A 74 -13.04 4.65 2.59
C ALA A 74 -11.84 3.68 2.47
N GLN A 75 -10.90 3.91 1.56
CA GLN A 75 -9.68 3.12 1.39
C GLN A 75 -8.76 3.27 2.61
N ILE A 76 -8.53 4.49 3.08
CA ILE A 76 -7.72 4.75 4.29
C ILE A 76 -8.35 4.09 5.51
N ILE A 77 -9.67 4.22 5.66
CA ILE A 77 -10.43 3.57 6.74
C ILE A 77 -10.35 2.04 6.63
N SER A 78 -10.45 1.49 5.42
CA SER A 78 -10.37 0.04 5.18
C SER A 78 -8.98 -0.51 5.52
N VAL A 79 -7.92 0.17 5.08
CA VAL A 79 -6.53 -0.18 5.41
C VAL A 79 -6.30 -0.09 6.92
N TYR A 80 -6.83 0.94 7.57
CA TYR A 80 -6.79 1.09 9.03
C TYR A 80 -7.45 -0.11 9.74
N TYR A 81 -8.66 -0.50 9.33
CA TYR A 81 -9.37 -1.61 9.95
C TYR A 81 -8.70 -2.96 9.67
N ILE A 82 -8.27 -3.22 8.44
CA ILE A 82 -7.56 -4.47 8.09
C ILE A 82 -6.26 -4.59 8.90
N SER A 83 -5.49 -3.50 8.97
CA SER A 83 -4.25 -3.48 9.76
C SER A 83 -4.51 -3.70 11.25
N LYS A 84 -5.57 -3.09 11.80
CA LYS A 84 -5.95 -3.24 13.20
C LYS A 84 -6.38 -4.67 13.53
N ILE A 85 -7.16 -5.31 12.65
CA ILE A 85 -7.54 -6.71 12.78
C ILE A 85 -6.30 -7.60 12.71
N ALA A 86 -5.41 -7.38 11.73
CA ALA A 86 -4.17 -8.14 11.60
C ALA A 86 -3.28 -8.03 12.86
N ILE A 87 -3.15 -6.81 13.42
CA ILE A 87 -2.41 -6.57 14.66
C ILE A 87 -3.07 -7.32 15.83
N LEU A 88 -4.39 -7.26 15.98
CA LEU A 88 -5.11 -7.97 17.05
C LEU A 88 -4.90 -9.48 16.94
N THR A 89 -5.02 -10.05 15.74
CA THR A 89 -4.74 -11.47 15.49
C THR A 89 -3.29 -11.84 15.80
N PHE A 90 -2.32 -10.98 15.47
CA PHE A 90 -0.91 -11.22 15.80
C PHE A 90 -0.66 -11.22 17.31
N VAL A 91 -1.28 -10.29 18.03
CA VAL A 91 -1.14 -10.16 19.48
C VAL A 91 -1.85 -11.28 20.23
N GLU A 92 -2.97 -11.78 19.70
CA GLU A 92 -3.65 -12.96 20.24
C GLU A 92 -2.77 -14.21 20.16
N ASN A 93 -2.01 -14.37 19.08
CA ASN A 93 -1.06 -15.47 18.90
C ASN A 93 0.28 -15.26 19.62
N THR A 94 0.55 -14.05 20.16
CA THR A 94 1.83 -13.71 20.80
C THR A 94 1.62 -13.00 22.15
N PRO A 95 1.56 -13.73 23.28
CA PRO A 95 1.19 -13.19 24.59
C PRO A 95 2.06 -12.03 25.09
N SER A 96 3.34 -11.99 24.70
CA SER A 96 4.30 -10.95 25.10
C SER A 96 3.97 -9.55 24.53
N LEU A 97 3.21 -9.49 23.43
CA LEU A 97 2.84 -8.23 22.77
C LEU A 97 1.57 -7.59 23.36
N LYS A 98 0.83 -8.31 24.21
CA LYS A 98 -0.48 -7.88 24.73
C LYS A 98 -0.41 -6.58 25.55
N ASN A 99 0.59 -6.47 26.42
CA ASN A 99 0.79 -5.26 27.23
C ASN A 99 1.25 -4.07 26.37
N HIS A 100 2.03 -4.32 25.32
CA HIS A 100 2.51 -3.28 24.41
C HIS A 100 1.38 -2.70 23.55
N LEU A 101 0.44 -3.54 23.11
CA LEU A 101 -0.72 -3.09 22.34
C LEU A 101 -1.62 -2.13 23.13
N LEU A 102 -1.76 -2.35 24.44
CA LEU A 102 -2.55 -1.49 25.33
C LEU A 102 -1.91 -0.10 25.44
N VAL A 103 -0.58 -0.03 25.60
CA VAL A 103 0.18 1.23 25.62
C VAL A 103 0.06 1.97 24.29
N ILE A 104 0.30 1.28 23.17
CA ILE A 104 0.20 1.87 21.83
C ILE A 104 -1.21 2.42 21.59
N SER A 105 -2.25 1.66 21.92
CA SER A 105 -3.65 2.10 21.74
C SER A 105 -3.98 3.33 22.58
N THR A 106 -3.48 3.38 23.82
CA THR A 106 -3.70 4.51 24.74
C THR A 106 -3.00 5.78 24.25
N VAL A 107 -1.74 5.67 23.82
CA VAL A 107 -0.98 6.79 23.26
C VAL A 107 -1.64 7.30 21.98
N THR A 108 -2.05 6.39 21.09
CA THR A 108 -2.73 6.75 19.84
C THR A 108 -4.03 7.49 20.13
N GLY A 109 -4.82 7.02 21.10
CA GLY A 109 -6.07 7.67 21.53
C GLY A 109 -5.84 9.08 22.10
N LEU A 110 -4.80 9.26 22.93
CA LEU A 110 -4.43 10.58 23.46
C LEU A 110 -4.01 11.54 22.35
N VAL A 111 -3.18 11.09 21.41
CA VAL A 111 -2.76 11.90 20.25
C VAL A 111 -3.97 12.29 19.40
N SER A 112 -4.89 11.36 19.13
CA SER A 112 -6.12 11.66 18.39
C SER A 112 -7.01 12.69 19.10
N LEU A 113 -7.13 12.61 20.43
CA LEU A 113 -7.87 13.60 21.23
C LEU A 113 -7.24 14.99 21.17
N VAL A 114 -5.91 15.09 21.25
CA VAL A 114 -5.19 16.36 21.14
C VAL A 114 -5.37 16.96 19.75
N LEU A 115 -5.22 16.16 18.70
CA LEU A 115 -5.43 16.62 17.33
C LEU A 115 -6.89 17.08 17.12
N ALA A 116 -7.88 16.33 17.60
CA ALA A 116 -9.28 16.71 17.49
C ALA A 116 -9.57 18.07 18.15
N ASN A 117 -8.95 18.39 19.29
CA ASN A 117 -9.14 19.68 19.97
C ASN A 117 -8.35 20.84 19.33
N ILE A 118 -7.30 20.57 18.54
CA ILE A 118 -6.53 21.61 17.84
C ILE A 118 -7.19 21.97 16.49
N PHE A 119 -7.86 21.00 15.85
CA PHE A 119 -8.50 21.16 14.54
C PHE A 119 -10.00 21.48 14.59
N LEU A 120 -10.62 21.46 15.78
CA LEU A 120 -11.94 22.03 16.07
C LEU A 120 -11.81 23.51 16.45
#